data_AF-X1B433-F1
#
_entry.id   AF-X1B433-F1
#
_cell.length_a   1.000
_cell.length_b   1.000
_cell.length_c   1.000
_cell.angle_alpha   90.00
_cell.angle_beta   90.00
_cell.angle_gamma   90.00
#
_symmetry.space_group_name_H-M   'P 1'
#
loop_
_entity.id
_entity.type
_entity.pdbx_description
1 polymer ?
#
loop_
_entity_poly.entity_id
_entity_poly.type
_entity_poly.pdbx_seq_one_letter_code
_entity_poly.pdbx_strand_id
1 'polypeptide(L)'
;GISEKTVSRWETNKNFPSALACNKIEELQKVINKMKGIIKRGKESEWLNTPNDELTYDTPLKTILMRPEGTQEVINLLCRIEWGIPI
;
A
#
# COMPACT_ATOMS: atom_id res chain seq x y z
N GLY A 1 -12.76 7.28 -3.36
CA GLY A 1 -13.71 6.17 -3.54
C GLY A 1 -14.51 5.84 -2.28
N ILE A 2 -13.96 6.00 -1.08
CA ILE A 2 -14.62 5.70 0.19
C ILE A 2 -14.37 6.87 1.15
N SER A 3 -15.39 7.31 1.89
CA SER A 3 -15.23 8.41 2.84
C SER A 3 -14.59 7.93 4.14
N GLU A 4 -13.86 8.81 4.82
CA GLU A 4 -13.32 8.55 6.17
C GLU A 4 -14.42 8.12 7.15
N LYS A 5 -15.61 8.73 7.04
CA LYS A 5 -16.80 8.36 7.81
C LYS A 5 -17.23 6.92 7.56
N THR A 6 -17.11 6.42 6.33
CA THR A 6 -17.42 5.02 6.00
C THR A 6 -16.41 4.08 6.65
N VAL A 7 -15.12 4.43 6.61
CA VAL A 7 -14.05 3.65 7.26
C VAL A 7 -14.25 3.59 8.77
N SER A 8 -14.52 4.74 9.42
CA SER A 8 -14.81 4.81 10.86
C SER A 8 -16.04 3.95 11.27
N ARG A 9 -17.04 3.84 10.38
CA ARG A 9 -18.18 2.93 10.62
C ARG A 9 -17.80 1.45 10.53
N TRP A 10 -16.84 1.09 9.68
CA TRP A 10 -16.30 -0.27 9.63
C TRP A 10 -15.52 -0.60 10.91
N GLU A 11 -14.67 0.32 11.37
CA GLU A 11 -13.87 0.15 12.60
C GLU A 11 -14.75 0.01 13.86
N THR A 12 -15.92 0.65 13.87
CA THR A 12 -16.87 0.60 14.98
C THR A 12 -17.94 -0.50 14.83
N ASN A 13 -17.78 -1.42 13.88
CA ASN A 13 -18.74 -2.49 13.56
C ASN A 13 -20.17 -2.00 13.26
N LYS A 14 -20.33 -0.73 12.86
CA LYS A 14 -21.63 -0.14 12.50
C LYS A 14 -22.03 -0.43 11.05
N ASN A 15 -21.09 -0.91 10.24
CA ASN A 15 -21.29 -1.39 8.88
C ASN A 15 -20.13 -2.32 8.50
N PHE A 16 -20.26 -3.10 7.44
CA PHE A 16 -19.19 -3.94 6.92
C PHE A 16 -18.72 -3.47 5.54
N PRO A 17 -17.44 -3.66 5.20
CA PRO A 17 -16.96 -3.43 3.84
C PRO A 17 -17.63 -4.39 2.85
N SER A 18 -17.84 -3.93 1.61
CA SER A 18 -18.27 -4.80 0.52
C SER A 18 -17.17 -5.79 0.15
N ALA A 19 -17.50 -6.87 -0.56
CA ALA A 19 -16.49 -7.84 -1.02
C ALA A 19 -15.35 -7.18 -1.81
N LEU A 20 -15.67 -6.20 -2.67
CA LEU A 20 -14.66 -5.43 -3.40
C LEU A 20 -13.75 -4.62 -2.47
N ALA A 21 -14.33 -3.99 -1.44
CA ALA A 21 -13.55 -3.26 -0.44
C ALA A 21 -12.69 -4.20 0.40
N CYS A 22 -13.19 -5.38 0.78
CA CYS A 22 -12.41 -6.41 1.46
C CYS A 22 -11.19 -6.82 0.62
N ASN A 23 -11.40 -7.14 -0.68
CA ASN A 23 -10.30 -7.50 -1.56
C ASN A 23 -9.22 -6.40 -1.64
N LYS A 24 -9.64 -5.13 -1.69
CA LYS A 24 -8.70 -3.99 -1.69
C LYS A 24 -8.00 -3.80 -0.36
N ILE A 25 -8.68 -4.01 0.77
CA ILE A 25 -8.06 -4.00 2.10
C ILE A 25 -7.03 -5.12 2.21
N GLU A 26 -7.34 -6.33 1.73
CA GLU A 26 -6.40 -7.46 1.72
C GLU A 26 -5.16 -7.18 0.86
N GLU A 27 -5.33 -6.59 -0.32
CA GLU A 27 -4.22 -6.13 -1.17
C GLU A 27 -3.31 -5.13 -0.44
N LEU A 28 -3.88 -4.11 0.20
CA LEU A 28 -3.12 -3.14 0.99
C LEU A 28 -2.41 -3.81 2.18
N GLN A 29 -3.06 -4.80 2.79
CA GLN A 29 -2.50 -5.54 3.91
C GLN A 29 -1.29 -6.39 3.50
N LYS A 30 -1.28 -6.91 2.26
CA LYS A 30 -0.08 -7.57 1.69
C LYS A 30 1.10 -6.61 1.60
N VAL A 31 0.87 -5.37 1.12
CA VAL A 31 1.92 -4.33 1.06
C VAL A 31 2.44 -4.02 2.45
N ILE A 32 1.55 -3.73 3.41
CA ILE A 32 1.93 -3.41 4.79
C ILE A 32 2.73 -4.56 5.43
N ASN A 33 2.29 -5.80 5.22
CA ASN A 33 3.00 -6.96 5.75
C ASN A 33 4.37 -7.14 5.10
N LYS A 34 4.50 -6.87 3.79
CA LYS A 34 5.79 -6.95 3.11
C LYS A 34 6.76 -5.85 3.57
N MET A 35 6.26 -4.66 3.88
CA MET A 35 7.09 -3.58 4.43
C MET A 35 7.72 -3.93 5.78
N LYS A 36 7.10 -4.81 6.58
CA LYS A 36 7.64 -5.23 7.87
C LYS A 36 8.97 -5.95 7.67
N GLY A 37 10.04 -5.37 8.19
CA GLY A 37 11.40 -5.93 8.09
C GLY A 37 12.20 -5.42 6.89
N ILE A 38 11.55 -4.80 5.90
CA ILE A 38 12.22 -4.13 4.78
C ILE A 38 12.38 -2.64 5.10
N ILE A 39 11.28 -2.00 5.50
CA ILE A 39 11.25 -0.59 5.84
C ILE A 39 11.42 -0.43 7.35
N LYS A 40 12.19 0.58 7.76
CA LYS A 40 12.39 0.91 9.17
C LYS A 40 11.05 1.19 9.84
N ARG A 41 10.82 0.58 11.01
CA ARG A 41 9.62 0.80 11.81
C ARG A 41 9.40 2.29 12.09
N GLY A 42 8.19 2.78 11.84
CA GLY A 42 7.80 4.18 11.97
C GLY A 42 8.10 5.05 10.74
N LYS A 43 8.74 4.50 9.70
CA LYS A 43 9.03 5.19 8.44
C LYS A 43 8.15 4.71 7.28
N GLU A 44 7.19 3.83 7.54
CA GLU A 44 6.33 3.24 6.51
C GLU A 44 5.49 4.31 5.81
N SER A 45 4.88 5.22 6.58
CA SER A 45 4.08 6.32 6.02
C SER A 45 4.93 7.29 5.20
N GLU A 46 6.13 7.61 5.67
CA GLU A 46 7.08 8.47 4.94
C GLU A 46 7.49 7.83 3.62
N TRP A 47 7.84 6.54 3.65
CA TRP A 47 8.21 5.78 2.45
C TRP A 47 7.08 5.72 1.42
N LEU A 48 5.83 5.47 1.86
CA LEU A 48 4.67 5.44 0.96
C LEU A 48 4.39 6.79 0.28
N ASN A 49 4.82 7.89 0.89
CA ASN A 49 4.64 9.26 0.39
C ASN A 49 5.92 9.83 -0.26
N THR A 50 7.01 9.08 -0.29
CA THR A 50 8.26 9.52 -0.93
C THR A 50 8.23 9.09 -2.40
N PRO A 51 8.48 10.01 -3.36
CA PRO A 51 8.65 9.66 -4.76
C PRO A 51 9.73 8.60 -4.96
N ASN A 52 9.52 7.68 -5.90
CA ASN A 52 10.47 6.64 -6.21
C ASN A 52 10.72 6.57 -7.72
N ASP A 53 11.99 6.56 -8.10
CA ASP A 53 12.42 6.62 -9.51
C ASP A 53 11.94 5.39 -10.31
N GLU A 54 11.93 4.21 -9.67
CA GLU A 54 11.44 2.96 -10.26
C GLU A 54 9.93 2.95 -10.49
N LEU A 55 9.21 3.87 -9.84
CA LEU A 55 7.78 4.10 -10.04
C LEU A 55 7.53 5.30 -10.98
N THR A 56 8.51 5.69 -11.79
CA THR A 56 8.41 6.85 -12.69
C THR A 56 8.20 8.16 -11.92
N TYR A 57 8.92 8.33 -10.80
CA TYR A 57 8.81 9.46 -9.88
C TYR A 57 7.44 9.62 -9.19
N ASP A 58 6.57 8.61 -9.26
CA ASP A 58 5.37 8.56 -8.44
C ASP A 58 5.69 8.06 -7.02
N THR A 59 4.80 8.37 -6.07
CA THR A 59 4.86 7.78 -4.73
C THR A 59 4.25 6.37 -4.76
N PRO A 60 4.73 5.42 -3.93
CA PRO A 60 4.11 4.10 -3.81
C PRO A 60 2.60 4.18 -3.54
N LEU A 61 2.16 5.13 -2.72
CA LEU A 61 0.74 5.35 -2.44
C LEU A 61 -0.03 5.77 -3.71
N LYS A 62 0.51 6.69 -4.51
CA LYS A 62 -0.12 7.12 -5.76
C LYS A 62 -0.18 5.98 -6.78
N THR A 63 0.88 5.17 -6.88
CA THR A 63 0.94 4.00 -7.75
C THR A 63 -0.18 3.00 -7.41
N ILE A 64 -0.35 2.67 -6.13
CA ILE A 64 -1.42 1.77 -5.66
C ILE A 64 -2.81 2.30 -6.00
N LEU A 65 -3.02 3.62 -5.92
CA LEU A 65 -4.32 4.25 -6.13
C LEU A 65 -4.68 4.39 -7.62
N MET A 66 -3.70 4.67 -8.47
CA MET A 66 -3.94 5.12 -9.84
C MET A 66 -3.70 4.04 -10.89
N ARG A 67 -2.89 3.02 -10.60
CA ARG A 67 -2.52 1.98 -11.56
C ARG A 67 -3.25 0.67 -11.28
N PRO A 68 -3.79 -0.03 -12.29
CA PRO A 68 -4.46 -1.32 -12.10
C PRO A 68 -3.59 -2.38 -11.40
N GLU A 69 -2.29 -2.38 -11.69
CA GLU A 69 -1.30 -3.31 -11.10
C GLU A 69 -0.43 -2.65 -10.00
N GLY A 70 -0.81 -1.46 -9.53
CA GLY A 70 0.03 -0.66 -8.64
C GLY A 70 0.41 -1.36 -7.33
N THR A 71 -0.49 -2.17 -6.76
CA THR A 71 -0.17 -3.01 -5.60
C THR A 71 0.96 -3.99 -5.90
N GLN A 72 0.92 -4.65 -7.06
CA GLN A 72 1.93 -5.63 -7.45
C GLN A 72 3.26 -4.95 -7.79
N GLU A 73 3.23 -3.79 -8.45
CA GLU A 73 4.43 -2.97 -8.71
C GLU A 73 5.15 -2.63 -7.40
N VAL A 74 4.42 -2.15 -6.39
CA VAL A 74 5.00 -1.81 -5.07
C VAL A 74 5.52 -3.04 -4.34
N ILE A 75 4.83 -4.19 -4.42
CA ILE A 75 5.33 -5.45 -3.85
C ILE A 75 6.64 -5.87 -4.52
N ASN A 76 6.73 -5.80 -5.84
CA ASN A 76 7.93 -6.15 -6.60
C ASN A 76 9.10 -5.23 -6.23
N LEU A 77 8.84 -3.93 -6.06
CA LEU A 77 9.83 -2.96 -5.58
C LEU A 77 10.36 -3.34 -4.19
N LEU A 78 9.45 -3.67 -3.25
CA LEU A 78 9.84 -4.13 -1.92
C LEU A 78 10.69 -5.42 -1.98
N CYS A 79 10.33 -6.39 -2.84
CA CYS A 79 11.15 -7.59 -3.04
C CYS A 79 12.56 -7.27 -3.56
N ARG A 80 12.69 -6.31 -4.49
CA ARG A 80 14.02 -5.88 -4.98
C ARG A 80 14.87 -5.28 -3.88
N ILE A 81 14.27 -4.43 -3.03
CA ILE A 81 14.93 -3.84 -1.86
C ILE A 81 15.38 -4.94 -0.89
N GLU A 82 14.49 -5.88 -0.57
CA GLU A 82 14.78 -7.02 0.32
C GLU A 82 15.96 -7.87 -0.18
N TRP A 83 16.06 -8.06 -1.49
CA TRP A 83 17.13 -8.86 -2.11
C TRP A 83 18.39 -8.04 -2.43
N GLY A 84 18.43 -6.75 -2.11
CA GLY A 84 19.56 -5.87 -2.42
C GLY A 84 19.79 -5.68 -3.92
N ILE A 85 18.75 -5.88 -4.74
CA ILE A 85 18.83 -5.63 -6.18
C ILE A 85 18.88 -4.11 -6.39
N PRO A 86 19.84 -3.59 -7.18
CA PRO A 86 19.92 -2.16 -7.47
C PRO A 86 18.59 -1.63 -8.01
N ILE A 87 18.20 -0.46 -7.49
CA ILE A 87 17.02 0.33 -7.82
C ILE A 87 17.48 1.75 -8.15
#